data_AF-A0A374C236-F1
#
_entry.id   AF-A0A374C236-F1
#
_cell.length_a   1.000
_cell.length_b   1.000
_cell.length_c   1.000
_cell.angle_alpha   90.00
_cell.angle_beta   90.00
_cell.angle_gamma   90.00
#
_symmetry.space_group_name_H-M   'P 1'
#
loop_
_entity.id
_entity.type
_entity.pdbx_description
1 polymer ?
#
loop_
_entity_poly.entity_id
_entity_poly.type
_entity_poly.pdbx_seq_one_letter_code
_entity_poly.pdbx_strand_id
1 'polypeptide(L)'
;MIVTVEWMEKWFRFFDDEYFGGKLPTPELGVTRAKTRLGQMAYKRATRWGRTKLYDFKISMSTYYDMTEKQAKSVLLHEMIHYMIGYTGLKDTSSHGLVFRGLMDKLNRTYGWDIRVMTSTKGWKVSEQVVKKKKAQGPQTYLILAIEMQDGKHYLSRVNPSFARRIEGQLVKLREVKSHCWYTTQENYFEDYPQVRSLRGRRISKADFDRLLNVLTPFHF
;
A
#
# COMPACT_ATOMS: atom_id res chain seq x y z
N MET A 1 -16.75 10.48 3.58
CA MET A 1 -16.09 11.66 4.18
C MET A 1 -14.73 11.86 3.51
N ILE A 2 -14.16 13.07 3.51
CA ILE A 2 -12.83 13.33 2.92
C ILE A 2 -11.83 13.56 4.05
N VAL A 3 -10.81 12.70 4.15
CA VAL A 3 -9.78 12.83 5.18
C VAL A 3 -8.87 13.99 4.79
N THR A 4 -8.71 14.94 5.70
CA THR A 4 -7.79 16.06 5.58
C THR A 4 -6.84 16.09 6.77
N VAL A 5 -5.76 16.87 6.68
CA VAL A 5 -4.80 17.01 7.78
C VAL A 5 -5.47 17.64 9.00
N GLU A 6 -6.33 18.64 8.80
CA GLU A 6 -7.07 19.32 9.88
C GLU A 6 -8.03 18.36 10.58
N TRP A 7 -8.70 17.48 9.82
CA TRP A 7 -9.53 16.41 10.40
C TRP A 7 -8.69 15.44 11.22
N MET A 8 -7.50 15.05 10.72
CA MET A 8 -6.59 14.16 11.44
C MET A 8 -6.09 14.82 12.73
N GLU A 9 -5.69 16.10 12.70
CA GLU A 9 -5.22 16.85 13.87
C GLU A 9 -6.30 16.99 14.96
N LYS A 10 -7.55 17.26 14.55
CA LYS A 10 -8.68 17.33 15.47
C LYS A 10 -8.88 16.00 16.19
N TRP A 11 -8.98 14.91 15.43
CA TRP A 11 -9.28 13.60 16.01
C TRP A 11 -8.08 12.97 16.72
N PHE A 12 -6.86 13.25 16.28
CA PHE A 12 -5.65 12.85 16.98
C PHE A 12 -5.64 13.44 18.40
N ARG A 13 -5.87 14.76 18.55
CA ARG A 13 -5.91 15.42 19.86
C ARG A 13 -7.00 14.86 20.75
N PHE A 14 -8.21 14.70 20.20
CA PHE A 14 -9.33 14.11 20.93
C PHE A 14 -9.01 12.69 21.41
N PHE A 15 -8.48 11.83 20.53
CA PHE A 15 -8.16 10.46 20.91
C PHE A 15 -6.98 10.37 21.88
N ASP A 16 -5.99 11.25 21.78
CA ASP A 16 -4.90 11.30 22.76
C ASP A 16 -5.44 11.59 24.16
N ASP A 17 -6.25 12.63 24.30
CA ASP A 17 -6.86 13.02 25.56
C ASP A 17 -7.74 11.90 26.14
N GLU A 18 -8.64 11.37 25.32
CA GLU A 18 -9.64 10.38 25.76
C GLU A 18 -9.06 8.99 26.01
N TYR A 19 -8.08 8.55 25.21
CA TYR A 19 -7.68 7.13 25.16
C TYR A 19 -6.21 6.87 25.49
N PHE A 20 -5.32 7.86 25.29
CA PHE A 20 -3.87 7.68 25.43
C PHE A 20 -3.24 8.55 26.52
N GLY A 21 -4.05 9.29 27.28
CA GLY A 21 -3.64 10.03 28.48
C GLY A 21 -3.13 11.45 28.22
N GLY A 22 -3.39 12.02 27.04
CA GLY A 22 -3.18 13.44 26.73
C GLY A 22 -1.72 13.89 26.70
N LYS A 23 -0.77 12.97 26.46
CA LYS A 23 0.67 13.24 26.53
C LYS A 23 1.42 12.87 25.25
N LEU A 24 0.73 12.43 24.21
CA LEU A 24 1.38 12.11 22.94
C LEU A 24 1.67 13.40 22.16
N PRO A 25 2.93 13.68 21.80
CA PRO A 25 3.23 14.77 20.89
C PRO A 25 2.54 14.53 19.55
N THR A 26 2.02 15.58 18.92
CA THR A 26 1.43 15.46 17.58
C THR A 26 2.52 15.06 16.57
N PRO A 27 2.42 13.90 15.90
CA PRO A 27 3.36 13.52 14.85
C PRO A 27 3.13 14.35 13.58
N GLU A 28 3.99 14.22 12.56
CA GLU A 28 3.67 14.76 11.24
C GLU A 28 2.41 14.05 10.70
N LEU A 29 1.38 14.82 10.34
CA LEU A 29 0.13 14.29 9.80
C LEU A 29 0.05 14.56 8.31
N GLY A 30 -0.41 13.58 7.53
CA GLY A 30 -0.47 13.73 6.09
C GLY A 30 -1.46 12.81 5.38
N VAL A 31 -1.82 13.18 4.16
CA VAL A 31 -2.66 12.35 3.29
C VAL A 31 -1.85 11.75 2.14
N THR A 32 -2.22 10.55 1.71
CA THR A 32 -1.59 9.84 0.58
C THR A 32 -2.66 9.30 -0.38
N ARG A 33 -2.22 8.75 -1.52
CA ARG A 33 -3.09 8.00 -2.46
C ARG A 33 -2.76 6.51 -2.49
N ALA A 34 -2.34 5.94 -1.37
CA ALA A 34 -1.93 4.54 -1.33
C ALA A 34 -3.14 3.61 -1.56
N LYS A 35 -3.05 2.69 -2.53
CA LYS A 35 -4.13 1.73 -2.83
C LYS A 35 -4.17 0.54 -1.87
N THR A 36 -3.02 0.14 -1.35
CA THR A 36 -2.86 -1.12 -0.60
C THR A 36 -2.94 -0.96 0.92
N ARG A 37 -3.02 0.28 1.40
CA ARG A 37 -3.06 0.60 2.83
C ARG A 37 -3.94 1.81 3.08
N LEU A 38 -4.71 1.76 4.16
CA LEU A 38 -5.63 2.82 4.55
C LEU A 38 -4.95 3.86 5.45
N GLY A 39 -4.01 3.40 6.29
CA GLY A 39 -3.17 4.23 7.15
C GLY A 39 -1.70 3.79 7.09
N GLN A 40 -0.83 4.61 7.63
CA GLN A 40 0.56 4.27 7.91
C GLN A 40 1.12 5.14 9.03
N MET A 41 1.64 4.51 10.08
CA MET A 41 2.59 5.08 11.02
C MET A 41 4.03 4.80 10.54
N ALA A 42 4.87 5.84 10.49
CA ALA A 42 6.28 5.77 10.11
C ALA A 42 7.15 6.56 11.09
N TYR A 43 8.44 6.23 11.15
CA TYR A 43 9.42 6.90 11.99
C TYR A 43 10.84 6.69 11.43
N LYS A 44 11.78 7.53 11.87
CA LYS A 44 13.22 7.30 11.75
C LYS A 44 13.76 6.59 13.00
N ARG A 45 14.89 5.91 12.84
CA ARG A 45 15.56 5.18 13.93
C ARG A 45 17.03 5.56 14.00
N ALA A 46 17.52 5.79 15.21
CA ALA A 46 18.92 6.02 15.49
C ALA A 46 19.37 5.03 16.57
N THR A 47 20.48 4.32 16.32
CA THR A 47 21.05 3.38 17.28
C THR A 47 22.38 3.95 17.79
N ARG A 48 22.51 4.09 19.10
CA ARG A 48 23.75 4.52 19.74
C ARG A 48 23.99 3.69 20.99
N TRP A 49 25.18 3.11 21.11
CA TRP A 49 25.57 2.29 22.27
C TRP A 49 24.54 1.20 22.64
N GLY A 50 24.04 0.46 21.63
CA GLY A 50 23.06 -0.62 21.83
C GLY A 50 21.64 -0.16 22.17
N ARG A 51 21.39 1.15 22.29
CA ARG A 51 20.05 1.71 22.49
C ARG A 51 19.52 2.26 21.18
N THR A 52 18.32 1.82 20.81
CA THR A 52 17.60 2.32 19.63
C THR A 52 16.57 3.34 20.07
N LYS A 53 16.61 4.55 19.49
CA LYS A 53 15.61 5.58 19.68
C LYS A 53 14.85 5.81 18.37
N LEU A 54 13.53 5.89 18.48
CA LEU A 54 12.65 6.27 17.37
C LEU A 54 12.36 7.76 17.43
N TYR A 55 12.26 8.42 16.28
CA TYR A 55 12.04 9.86 16.15
C TYR A 55 11.44 10.21 14.78
N ASP A 56 11.09 11.47 14.55
CA ASP A 56 10.43 11.95 13.31
C ASP A 56 9.20 11.09 12.94
N PHE A 57 8.29 10.94 13.90
CA PHE A 57 7.09 10.16 13.71
C PHE A 57 6.12 10.84 12.74
N LYS A 58 5.51 10.03 11.89
CA LYS A 58 4.52 10.45 10.89
C LYS A 58 3.34 9.49 10.86
N ILE A 59 2.12 10.02 10.89
CA ILE A 59 0.91 9.26 10.61
C ILE A 59 0.32 9.78 9.30
N SER A 60 0.00 8.86 8.38
CA SER A 60 -0.63 9.22 7.13
C SER A 60 -1.83 8.35 6.80
N MET A 61 -2.83 8.93 6.13
CA MET A 61 -4.05 8.23 5.73
C MET A 61 -4.27 8.31 4.22
N SER A 62 -4.82 7.25 3.64
CA SER A 62 -5.13 7.21 2.21
C SER A 62 -6.46 7.87 1.90
N THR A 63 -6.46 8.78 0.93
CA THR A 63 -7.68 9.38 0.33
C THR A 63 -8.10 8.66 -0.96
N TYR A 64 -7.53 7.48 -1.22
CA TYR A 64 -7.83 6.70 -2.43
C TYR A 64 -9.25 6.11 -2.41
N TYR A 65 -9.76 5.75 -1.24
CA TYR A 65 -11.08 5.16 -1.06
C TYR A 65 -12.01 6.10 -0.30
N ASP A 66 -13.31 5.99 -0.57
CA ASP A 66 -14.33 6.61 0.27
C ASP A 66 -14.40 5.87 1.60
N MET A 67 -14.35 6.62 2.71
CA MET A 67 -14.54 6.10 4.06
C MET A 67 -15.76 6.74 4.71
N THR A 68 -16.46 5.99 5.55
CA THR A 68 -17.31 6.58 6.58
C THR A 68 -16.42 7.22 7.65
N GLU A 69 -16.98 8.16 8.43
CA GLU A 69 -16.20 8.81 9.47
C GLU A 69 -15.72 7.81 10.54
N LYS A 70 -16.56 6.83 10.90
CA LYS A 70 -16.21 5.76 11.83
C LYS A 70 -15.05 4.90 11.31
N GLN A 71 -15.04 4.58 10.02
CA GLN A 71 -13.93 3.84 9.39
C GLN A 71 -12.63 4.65 9.43
N ALA A 72 -12.68 5.92 9.02
CA ALA A 72 -11.51 6.80 9.05
C ALA A 72 -10.95 6.93 10.48
N LYS A 73 -11.81 7.13 11.49
CA LYS A 73 -11.42 7.18 12.91
C LYS A 73 -10.79 5.88 13.37
N SER A 74 -11.36 4.73 13.01
CA SER A 74 -10.83 3.42 13.38
C SER A 74 -9.45 3.16 12.74
N VAL A 75 -9.23 3.63 11.51
CA VAL A 75 -7.90 3.61 10.86
C VAL A 75 -6.93 4.55 11.57
N LEU A 76 -7.35 5.77 11.92
CA LEU A 76 -6.49 6.69 12.67
C LEU A 76 -6.09 6.12 14.03
N LEU A 77 -7.03 5.52 14.77
CA LEU A 77 -6.77 4.84 16.03
C LEU A 77 -5.80 3.66 15.86
N HIS A 78 -5.90 2.88 14.78
CA HIS A 78 -4.91 1.84 14.46
C HIS A 78 -3.50 2.42 14.41
N GLU A 79 -3.31 3.50 13.65
CA GLU A 79 -2.00 4.14 13.51
C GLU A 79 -1.54 4.82 14.82
N MET A 80 -2.47 5.34 15.63
CA MET A 80 -2.16 5.92 16.94
C MET A 80 -1.72 4.86 17.95
N ILE A 81 -2.25 3.63 17.92
CA ILE A 81 -1.76 2.54 18.77
C ILE A 81 -0.30 2.22 18.41
N HIS A 82 0.03 2.11 17.12
CA HIS A 82 1.42 1.95 16.68
C HIS A 82 2.30 3.09 17.15
N TYR A 83 1.80 4.32 17.04
CA TYR A 83 2.53 5.51 17.44
C TYR A 83 2.80 5.52 18.95
N MET A 84 1.80 5.26 19.78
CA MET A 84 1.95 5.22 21.24
C MET A 84 2.98 4.16 21.66
N ILE A 85 2.91 2.95 21.10
CA ILE A 85 3.87 1.87 21.39
C ILE A 85 5.30 2.31 21.00
N GLY A 86 5.46 2.89 19.81
CA GLY A 86 6.76 3.35 19.32
C GLY A 86 7.33 4.54 20.10
N TYR A 87 6.49 5.49 20.48
CA TYR A 87 6.87 6.71 21.20
C TYR A 87 7.25 6.43 22.66
N THR A 88 6.47 5.59 23.34
CA THR A 88 6.72 5.21 24.74
C THR A 88 7.83 4.17 24.88
N GLY A 89 8.24 3.52 23.77
CA GLY A 89 9.26 2.47 23.78
C GLY A 89 8.76 1.15 24.39
N LEU A 90 7.44 0.95 24.47
CA LEU A 90 6.85 -0.30 24.93
C LEU A 90 7.30 -1.44 24.01
N LYS A 91 7.77 -2.53 24.62
CA LYS A 91 8.17 -3.72 23.88
C LYS A 91 6.93 -4.56 23.58
N ASP A 92 6.61 -4.69 22.29
CA ASP A 92 5.58 -5.61 21.81
C ASP A 92 6.21 -6.89 21.23
N THR A 93 5.42 -7.95 21.08
CA THR A 93 5.88 -9.26 20.56
C THR A 93 5.97 -9.30 19.04
N SER A 94 5.25 -8.41 18.34
CA SER A 94 5.30 -8.20 16.89
C SER A 94 4.71 -6.82 16.55
N SER A 95 4.54 -6.48 15.28
CA SER A 95 3.86 -5.23 14.88
C SER A 95 2.44 -5.13 15.43
N HIS A 96 1.75 -6.26 15.59
CA HIS A 96 0.39 -6.35 16.12
C HIS A 96 0.36 -7.42 17.21
N GLY A 97 1.27 -7.28 18.18
CA GLY A 97 1.47 -8.24 19.25
C GLY A 97 0.46 -8.08 20.39
N LEU A 98 0.86 -8.53 21.58
CA LEU A 98 0.00 -8.52 22.77
C LEU A 98 -0.41 -7.11 23.18
N VAL A 99 0.52 -6.14 23.12
CA VAL A 99 0.25 -4.75 23.53
C VAL A 99 -0.71 -4.10 22.54
N PHE A 100 -0.42 -4.21 21.23
CA PHE A 100 -1.30 -3.68 20.19
C PHE A 100 -2.72 -4.26 20.31
N ARG A 101 -2.84 -5.58 20.38
CA ARG A 101 -4.14 -6.27 20.42
C ARG A 101 -4.91 -5.94 21.69
N GLY A 102 -4.24 -5.85 22.84
CA GLY A 102 -4.88 -5.47 24.10
C GLY A 102 -5.51 -4.07 24.02
N LEU A 103 -4.80 -3.09 23.47
CA LEU A 103 -5.33 -1.73 23.29
C LEU A 103 -6.45 -1.68 22.25
N MET A 104 -6.26 -2.36 21.13
CA MET A 104 -7.28 -2.50 20.08
C MET A 104 -8.57 -3.09 20.64
N ASP A 105 -8.48 -4.21 21.36
CA ASP A 105 -9.63 -4.91 21.94
C ASP A 105 -10.31 -4.07 23.02
N LYS A 106 -9.55 -3.36 23.86
CA LYS A 106 -10.10 -2.41 24.84
C LYS A 106 -10.90 -1.32 24.13
N LEU A 107 -10.33 -0.67 23.12
CA LEU A 107 -11.00 0.42 22.41
C LEU A 107 -12.25 -0.05 21.66
N ASN A 108 -12.19 -1.22 21.02
CA ASN A 108 -13.33 -1.81 20.33
C ASN A 108 -14.46 -2.17 21.31
N ARG A 109 -14.14 -2.80 22.45
CA ARG A 109 -15.15 -3.25 23.42
C ARG A 109 -15.76 -2.10 24.23
N THR A 110 -14.94 -1.15 24.67
CA THR A 110 -15.40 -0.06 25.55
C THR A 110 -16.11 1.05 24.77
N TYR A 111 -15.64 1.39 23.58
CA TYR A 111 -16.14 2.55 22.82
C TYR A 111 -16.80 2.18 21.48
N GLY A 112 -16.88 0.89 21.16
CA GLY A 112 -17.57 0.41 19.95
C GLY A 112 -16.83 0.72 18.64
N TRP A 113 -15.52 0.94 18.69
CA TRP A 113 -14.69 1.08 17.50
C TRP A 113 -14.58 -0.24 16.72
N ASP A 114 -14.17 -0.15 15.46
CA ASP A 114 -13.93 -1.32 14.58
C ASP A 114 -12.47 -1.28 14.08
N ILE A 115 -11.54 -1.21 15.03
CA ILE A 115 -10.10 -1.25 14.76
C ILE A 115 -9.75 -2.71 14.44
N ARG A 116 -9.11 -2.95 13.30
CA ARG A 116 -8.70 -4.28 12.86
C ARG A 116 -7.19 -4.32 12.61
N VAL A 117 -6.57 -5.47 12.84
CA VAL A 117 -5.16 -5.71 12.48
C VAL A 117 -4.96 -5.60 10.97
N MET A 118 -5.93 -6.09 10.20
CA MET A 118 -5.91 -6.05 8.75
C MET A 118 -7.30 -5.71 8.21
N THR A 119 -7.34 -4.78 7.25
CA THR A 119 -8.55 -4.42 6.52
C THR A 119 -8.30 -4.64 5.04
N SER A 120 -9.04 -5.57 4.44
CA SER A 120 -9.02 -5.75 2.99
C SER A 120 -9.67 -4.54 2.34
N THR A 121 -9.00 -3.96 1.33
CA THR A 121 -9.54 -2.88 0.51
C THR A 121 -10.37 -3.40 -0.68
N LYS A 122 -10.51 -4.72 -0.81
CA LYS A 122 -11.36 -5.33 -1.85
C LYS A 122 -12.81 -4.90 -1.67
N GLY A 123 -13.40 -4.38 -2.74
CA GLY A 123 -14.79 -3.88 -2.73
C GLY A 123 -14.98 -2.48 -2.14
N TRP A 124 -13.92 -1.80 -1.71
CA TRP A 124 -14.03 -0.40 -1.28
C TRP A 124 -14.28 0.50 -2.48
N LYS A 125 -15.24 1.41 -2.34
CA LYS A 125 -15.53 2.44 -3.34
C LYS A 125 -14.31 3.38 -3.46
N VAL A 126 -13.79 3.51 -4.68
CA VAL A 126 -12.73 4.50 -4.98
C VAL A 126 -13.32 5.90 -4.87
N SER A 127 -12.57 6.82 -4.27
CA SER A 127 -13.09 8.17 -4.02
C SER A 127 -13.38 8.94 -5.30
N GLU A 128 -14.44 9.75 -5.27
CA GLU A 128 -14.87 10.52 -6.46
C GLU A 128 -13.76 11.45 -6.98
N GLN A 129 -12.94 11.99 -6.09
CA GLN A 129 -11.78 12.81 -6.48
C GLN A 129 -10.76 12.01 -7.29
N VAL A 130 -10.48 10.76 -6.89
CA VAL A 130 -9.60 9.87 -7.64
C VAL A 130 -10.22 9.48 -8.98
N VAL A 131 -11.52 9.16 -9.01
CA VAL A 131 -12.24 8.83 -10.25
C VAL A 131 -12.21 10.01 -11.23
N LYS A 132 -12.56 11.23 -10.77
CA LYS A 132 -12.52 12.45 -11.60
C LYS A 132 -11.11 12.71 -12.14
N LYS A 133 -10.09 12.59 -11.29
CA LYS A 133 -8.70 12.77 -11.72
C LYS A 133 -8.28 11.74 -12.77
N LYS A 134 -8.63 10.46 -12.61
CA LYS A 134 -8.34 9.44 -13.62
C LYS A 134 -9.05 9.73 -14.94
N LYS A 135 -10.32 10.11 -14.90
CA LYS A 135 -11.06 10.50 -16.12
C LYS A 135 -10.39 11.67 -16.85
N ALA A 136 -9.93 12.67 -16.11
CA ALA A 136 -9.21 13.82 -16.67
C ALA A 136 -7.83 13.45 -17.25
N GLN A 137 -7.19 12.38 -16.77
CA GLN A 137 -5.89 11.90 -17.28
C GLN A 137 -6.01 11.11 -18.58
N GLY A 138 -7.21 10.68 -18.97
CA GLY A 138 -7.43 9.86 -20.16
C GLY A 138 -6.98 8.40 -19.99
N PRO A 139 -6.97 7.62 -21.09
CA PRO A 139 -6.57 6.22 -21.08
C PRO A 139 -5.12 6.06 -20.61
N GLN A 140 -4.92 5.24 -19.57
CA GLN A 140 -3.58 4.93 -19.09
C GLN A 140 -2.97 3.82 -19.95
N THR A 141 -1.81 4.10 -20.54
CA THR A 141 -1.01 3.06 -21.20
C THR A 141 -0.18 2.30 -20.15
N TYR A 142 -0.22 0.97 -20.22
CA TYR A 142 0.52 0.06 -19.36
C TYR A 142 1.62 -0.62 -20.14
N LEU A 143 2.84 -0.64 -19.59
CA LEU A 143 3.95 -1.44 -20.10
C LEU A 143 3.85 -2.86 -19.53
N ILE A 144 3.79 -3.85 -20.41
CA ILE A 144 3.65 -5.26 -20.08
C ILE A 144 4.90 -6.02 -20.53
N LEU A 145 5.41 -6.88 -19.67
CA LEU A 145 6.46 -7.84 -19.96
C LEU A 145 5.86 -9.24 -19.95
N ALA A 146 6.01 -9.96 -21.06
CA ALA A 146 5.63 -11.35 -21.21
C ALA A 146 6.88 -12.23 -21.26
N ILE A 147 6.89 -13.33 -20.51
CA ILE A 147 8.02 -14.25 -20.40
C ILE A 147 7.53 -15.68 -20.56
N GLU A 148 8.20 -16.44 -21.42
CA GLU A 148 8.13 -17.90 -21.48
C GLU A 148 9.42 -18.48 -20.91
N MET A 149 9.29 -19.39 -19.95
CA MET A 149 10.42 -20.12 -19.35
C MET A 149 10.69 -21.42 -20.11
N GLN A 150 11.91 -21.94 -20.00
CA GLN A 150 12.30 -23.23 -20.61
C GLN A 150 11.44 -24.41 -20.11
N ASP A 151 10.95 -24.34 -18.86
CA ASP A 151 10.07 -25.36 -18.27
C ASP A 151 8.58 -25.20 -18.68
N GLY A 152 8.29 -24.32 -19.64
CA GLY A 152 6.94 -24.06 -20.15
C GLY A 152 6.07 -23.19 -19.24
N LYS A 153 6.61 -22.63 -18.15
CA LYS A 153 5.88 -21.64 -17.34
C LYS A 153 5.82 -20.29 -18.04
N HIS A 154 4.67 -19.63 -17.92
CA HIS A 154 4.40 -18.35 -18.54
C HIS A 154 4.11 -17.28 -17.48
N TYR A 155 4.64 -16.07 -17.71
CA TYR A 155 4.49 -14.95 -16.79
C TYR A 155 4.12 -13.66 -17.51
N LEU A 156 3.21 -12.90 -16.92
CA LEU A 156 2.91 -11.52 -17.31
C LEU A 156 3.18 -10.56 -16.16
N SER A 157 3.77 -9.41 -16.49
CA SER A 157 4.14 -8.39 -15.51
C SER A 157 3.76 -7.02 -16.02
N ARG A 158 3.00 -6.24 -15.25
CA ARG A 158 2.85 -4.80 -15.51
C ARG A 158 4.05 -4.09 -14.93
N VAL A 159 4.92 -3.54 -15.78
CA VAL A 159 6.20 -2.98 -15.38
C VAL A 159 6.10 -1.47 -15.25
N ASN A 160 6.79 -0.90 -14.26
CA ASN A 160 7.02 0.54 -14.22
C ASN A 160 8.06 0.93 -15.28
N PRO A 161 7.76 1.82 -16.24
CA PRO A 161 8.66 2.14 -17.35
C PRO A 161 10.06 2.59 -16.93
N SER A 162 10.22 3.28 -15.80
CA SER A 162 11.55 3.73 -15.33
C SER A 162 12.47 2.59 -14.92
N PHE A 163 11.92 1.38 -14.74
CA PHE A 163 12.68 0.18 -14.38
C PHE A 163 12.84 -0.82 -15.54
N ALA A 164 12.25 -0.57 -16.71
CA ALA A 164 12.20 -1.51 -17.83
C ALA A 164 13.60 -1.92 -18.30
N ARG A 165 14.48 -0.94 -18.58
CA ARG A 165 15.87 -1.20 -19.02
C ARG A 165 16.68 -2.01 -18.01
N ARG A 166 16.48 -1.77 -16.71
CA ARG A 166 17.14 -2.55 -15.66
C ARG A 166 16.67 -4.01 -15.66
N ILE A 167 15.37 -4.22 -15.83
CA ILE A 167 14.78 -5.56 -15.88
C ILE A 167 15.25 -6.29 -17.15
N GLU A 168 15.32 -5.59 -18.29
CA GLU A 168 15.86 -6.14 -19.53
C GLU A 168 17.29 -6.66 -19.35
N GLY A 169 18.18 -5.85 -18.76
CA GLY A 169 19.55 -6.25 -18.49
C GLY A 169 19.69 -7.42 -17.50
N GLN A 170 18.64 -7.73 -16.73
CA GLN A 170 18.58 -8.93 -15.88
C GLN A 170 18.09 -10.15 -16.69
N LEU A 171 17.04 -9.99 -17.50
CA LEU A 171 16.44 -11.05 -18.31
C LEU A 171 17.43 -11.70 -19.26
N VAL A 172 18.21 -10.89 -19.99
CA VAL A 172 19.20 -11.38 -20.97
C VAL A 172 20.30 -12.24 -20.35
N LYS A 173 20.45 -12.22 -19.02
CA LYS A 173 21.45 -13.03 -18.30
C LYS A 173 20.88 -14.35 -17.79
N LEU A 174 19.56 -14.53 -17.81
CA LEU A 174 18.89 -15.72 -17.29
C LEU A 174 18.76 -16.77 -18.40
N ARG A 175 19.39 -17.93 -18.20
CA ARG A 175 19.38 -19.04 -19.17
C ARG A 175 18.06 -19.81 -19.13
N GLU A 176 17.33 -19.70 -18.03
CA GLU A 176 16.04 -20.33 -17.77
C GLU A 176 14.89 -19.65 -18.52
N VAL A 177 15.11 -18.42 -19.02
CA VAL A 177 14.17 -17.72 -19.89
C VAL A 177 14.31 -18.27 -21.30
N LYS A 178 13.22 -18.80 -21.85
CA LYS A 178 13.18 -19.26 -23.23
C LYS A 178 12.96 -18.09 -24.18
N SER A 179 12.04 -17.19 -23.84
CA SER A 179 11.77 -15.97 -24.60
C SER A 179 11.13 -14.90 -23.71
N HIS A 180 11.30 -13.64 -24.07
CA HIS A 180 10.56 -12.54 -23.48
C HIS A 180 10.25 -11.47 -24.53
N CYS A 181 9.12 -10.79 -24.35
CA CYS A 181 8.68 -9.70 -25.22
C CYS A 181 8.06 -8.58 -24.38
N TRP A 182 8.22 -7.36 -24.87
CA TRP A 182 7.63 -6.16 -24.29
C TRP A 182 6.44 -5.69 -25.11
N TYR A 183 5.42 -5.23 -24.41
CA TYR A 183 4.17 -4.79 -24.99
C TYR A 183 3.63 -3.55 -24.28
N THR A 184 2.74 -2.83 -24.94
CA THR A 184 1.86 -1.85 -24.32
C THR A 184 0.39 -2.23 -24.50
N THR A 185 -0.47 -1.73 -23.61
CA THR A 185 -1.92 -1.88 -23.72
C THR A 185 -2.63 -0.78 -22.94
N GLN A 186 -3.86 -0.49 -23.31
CA GLN A 186 -4.76 0.41 -22.58
C GLN A 186 -5.93 -0.35 -21.93
N GLU A 187 -5.92 -1.69 -22.00
CA GLU A 187 -6.99 -2.52 -21.46
C GLU A 187 -7.12 -2.41 -19.94
N ASN A 188 -8.32 -2.11 -19.46
CA ASN A 188 -8.61 -1.90 -18.04
C ASN A 188 -8.35 -3.15 -17.19
N TYR A 189 -8.41 -4.35 -17.77
CA TYR A 189 -8.06 -5.61 -17.10
C TYR A 189 -6.68 -5.58 -16.44
N PHE A 190 -5.70 -4.88 -17.03
CA PHE A 190 -4.35 -4.78 -16.48
C PHE A 190 -4.18 -3.69 -15.41
N GLU A 191 -5.21 -2.87 -15.14
CA GLU A 191 -5.12 -1.84 -14.09
C GLU A 191 -4.85 -2.46 -12.72
N ASP A 192 -5.51 -3.60 -12.45
CA ASP A 192 -5.43 -4.33 -11.19
C ASP A 192 -4.17 -5.20 -11.07
N TYR A 193 -3.37 -5.32 -12.14
CA TYR A 193 -2.07 -5.98 -12.04
C TYR A 193 -1.15 -5.12 -11.18
N PRO A 194 -0.47 -5.68 -10.15
CA PRO A 194 0.53 -4.94 -9.40
C PRO A 194 1.61 -4.40 -10.34
N GLN A 195 1.94 -3.11 -10.23
CA GLN A 195 3.03 -2.54 -11.01
C GLN A 195 4.37 -2.92 -10.40
N VAL A 196 5.16 -3.73 -11.09
CA VAL A 196 6.45 -4.22 -10.61
C VAL A 196 7.59 -3.25 -10.97
N ARG A 197 8.59 -3.22 -10.10
CA ARG A 197 9.84 -2.44 -10.27
C ARG A 197 11.09 -3.33 -10.32
N SER A 198 10.88 -4.64 -10.27
CA SER A 198 11.91 -5.68 -10.31
C SER A 198 11.39 -6.84 -11.14
N LEU A 199 12.28 -7.77 -11.53
CA LEU A 199 11.90 -8.96 -12.26
C LEU A 199 11.00 -9.87 -11.41
N ARG A 200 9.69 -9.69 -11.56
CA ARG A 200 8.60 -10.43 -10.91
C ARG A 200 7.44 -10.45 -11.89
N GLY A 201 6.75 -11.58 -11.99
CA GLY A 201 5.57 -11.72 -12.83
C GLY A 201 4.52 -12.60 -12.20
N ARG A 202 3.27 -12.42 -12.64
CA ARG A 202 2.17 -13.32 -12.30
C ARG A 202 2.29 -14.56 -13.18
N ARG A 203 2.42 -15.75 -12.57
CA ARG A 203 2.31 -17.01 -13.31
C ARG A 203 0.88 -17.15 -13.84
N ILE A 204 0.76 -17.45 -15.13
CA ILE A 204 -0.53 -17.69 -15.80
C ILE A 204 -0.48 -18.99 -16.60
N SER A 205 -1.67 -19.49 -16.97
CA SER A 205 -1.78 -20.64 -17.85
C SER A 205 -1.31 -20.28 -19.26
N LYS A 206 -0.86 -21.26 -20.05
CA LYS A 206 -0.52 -21.04 -21.46
C LYS A 206 -1.72 -20.48 -22.25
N ALA A 207 -2.91 -21.04 -22.03
CA ALA A 207 -4.14 -20.58 -22.67
C ALA A 207 -4.46 -19.11 -22.36
N ASP A 208 -4.29 -18.68 -21.11
CA ASP A 208 -4.45 -17.27 -20.75
C ASP A 208 -3.35 -16.38 -21.32
N PHE A 209 -2.11 -16.88 -21.39
CA PHE A 209 -1.00 -16.16 -21.98
C PHE A 209 -1.29 -15.85 -23.45
N ASP A 210 -1.62 -16.87 -24.25
CA ASP A 210 -1.95 -16.74 -25.67
C ASP A 210 -3.16 -15.81 -25.88
N ARG A 211 -4.21 -15.98 -25.06
CA ARG A 211 -5.41 -15.13 -25.10
C ARG A 211 -5.09 -13.67 -24.80
N LEU A 212 -4.28 -13.41 -23.77
CA LEU A 212 -3.96 -12.05 -23.34
C LEU A 212 -2.99 -11.36 -24.29
N LEU A 213 -2.11 -12.08 -25.00
CA LEU A 213 -1.26 -11.49 -26.03
C LEU A 213 -2.06 -10.81 -27.15
N ASN A 214 -3.29 -11.26 -27.44
CA ASN A 214 -4.14 -10.67 -28.48
C ASN A 214 -4.61 -9.23 -28.18
N VAL A 215 -4.51 -8.79 -26.92
CA VAL A 215 -4.88 -7.42 -26.51
C VAL A 215 -3.65 -6.57 -26.16
N LEU A 216 -2.47 -7.03 -26.57
CA LEU A 216 -1.17 -6.40 -26.31
C LEU A 216 -0.53 -5.96 -27.63
N THR A 217 -0.02 -4.74 -27.66
CA THR A 217 0.70 -4.18 -28.81
C THR A 217 2.19 -4.29 -28.58
N PRO A 218 2.99 -4.90 -29.47
CA PRO A 218 4.45 -4.98 -29.32
C PRO A 218 5.08 -3.61 -29.07
N PHE A 219 6.08 -3.57 -28.18
CA PHE A 219 6.78 -2.36 -27.80
C PHE A 219 8.28 -2.59 -27.70
N HIS A 220 9.06 -1.66 -28.24
CA HIS A 220 10.53 -1.66 -28.18
C HIS A 220 10.98 -0.31 -27.64
N PHE A 221 12.01 -0.30 -26.78
CA PHE A 221 12.50 0.88 -26.05
C PHE A 221 13.99 1.17 -26.28
#